data_AF-A0A2I3TVJ2-F1
#
_entry.id   AF-A0A2I3TVJ2-F1
#
_cell.length_a   1.000
_cell.length_b   1.000
_cell.length_c   1.000
_cell.angle_alpha   90.00
_cell.angle_beta   90.00
_cell.angle_gamma   90.00
#
_symmetry.space_group_name_H-M   'P 1'
#
loop_
_entity.id
_entity.type
_entity.pdbx_description
1 polymer ?
#
loop_
_entity_poly.entity_id
_entity_poly.type
_entity_poly.pdbx_seq_one_letter_code
_entity_poly.pdbx_strand_id
1 'polypeptide(L)'
;MALLLCLVSLTAALAHGCLHCHSNFSKKFSFYRHHVNFKSWWVGDIPVSGALLTDWNDDTMKELHLAIPAKITREKLDQVATAVYQMMDQLYQGKMYFPGYFPNELRNIFREQVHLIQNAIIESRIDCQHRCGIFQYETISCNNCTDSHVTCFGYNCESSAQWKSAVQGLLNYINNWHKQDTSMRPRSSAFFWPGTHTATPAFLVSPALRCLEPPHLANLTLEDAAECLKQH
;
A
#
# COMPACT_ATOMS: atom_id res chain seq x y z
N MET A 1 -37.22 0.58 26.77
CA MET A 1 -36.93 0.23 25.36
C MET A 1 -36.64 1.50 24.56
N ALA A 2 -35.44 2.10 24.69
CA ALA A 2 -34.99 3.20 23.80
C ALA A 2 -33.50 3.60 23.99
N LEU A 3 -32.66 2.77 24.62
CA LEU A 3 -31.30 3.15 25.04
C LEU A 3 -30.24 2.14 24.55
N LEU A 4 -30.47 1.56 23.36
CA LEU A 4 -29.62 0.50 22.80
C LEU A 4 -29.29 0.69 21.30
N LEU A 5 -29.47 1.91 20.75
CA LEU A 5 -29.10 2.22 19.36
C LEU A 5 -27.82 3.05 19.21
N CYS A 6 -27.08 3.32 20.30
CA CYS A 6 -25.82 4.10 20.26
C CYS A 6 -24.54 3.24 20.34
N LEU A 7 -24.57 1.97 19.91
CA LEU A 7 -23.39 1.10 19.88
C LEU A 7 -23.21 0.44 18.51
N VAL A 8 -23.23 1.26 17.44
CA VAL A 8 -22.65 0.87 16.15
C VAL A 8 -21.49 1.82 15.85
N SER A 9 -20.51 1.82 16.75
CA SER A 9 -19.15 2.25 16.42
C SER A 9 -18.41 1.07 15.77
N LEU A 10 -18.84 0.69 14.56
CA LEU A 10 -17.90 0.14 13.59
C LEU A 10 -17.50 1.32 12.70
N THR A 11 -16.45 2.03 13.11
CA THR A 11 -15.63 2.73 12.11
C THR A 11 -15.03 1.62 11.25
N ALA A 12 -15.76 1.17 10.23
CA ALA A 12 -15.11 0.66 9.05
C ALA A 12 -14.07 1.73 8.72
N ALA A 13 -12.79 1.39 8.84
CA ALA A 13 -11.74 2.29 8.40
C ALA A 13 -12.07 2.55 6.93
N LEU A 14 -12.68 3.70 6.65
CA LEU A 14 -12.95 4.16 5.30
C LEU A 14 -11.61 4.00 4.61
N ALA A 15 -11.54 3.16 3.59
CA ALA A 15 -10.27 2.87 2.96
C ALA A 15 -9.91 4.14 2.21
N HIS A 16 -9.07 4.96 2.81
CA HIS A 16 -8.96 6.35 2.42
C HIS A 16 -8.20 6.53 1.11
N GLY A 17 -7.87 5.52 0.29
CA GLY A 17 -7.15 5.72 -0.98
C GLY A 17 -5.72 6.27 -0.78
N CYS A 18 -4.73 5.76 -1.53
CA CYS A 18 -3.35 6.22 -1.34
C CYS A 18 -3.19 7.74 -1.54
N LEU A 19 -3.91 8.30 -2.53
CA LEU A 19 -3.80 9.72 -2.88
C LEU A 19 -4.33 10.65 -1.78
N HIS A 20 -5.29 10.22 -0.97
CA HIS A 20 -5.82 11.03 0.14
C HIS A 20 -4.80 11.35 1.21
N CYS A 21 -3.81 10.46 1.37
CA CYS A 21 -2.73 10.67 2.32
C CYS A 21 -1.78 11.81 1.91
N HIS A 22 -1.90 12.33 0.68
CA HIS A 22 -1.17 13.51 0.27
C HIS A 22 -1.75 14.78 0.91
N SER A 23 -0.89 15.60 1.49
CA SER A 23 -1.29 16.80 2.26
C SER A 23 -2.14 17.80 1.45
N ASN A 24 -1.96 17.86 0.12
CA ASN A 24 -2.70 18.80 -0.73
C ASN A 24 -4.02 18.22 -1.28
N PHE A 25 -4.30 16.93 -1.06
CA PHE A 25 -5.46 16.25 -1.64
C PHE A 25 -6.76 16.95 -1.31
N SER A 26 -7.02 17.20 -0.02
CA SER A 26 -8.26 17.81 0.45
C SER A 26 -8.50 19.17 -0.23
N LYS A 27 -7.47 20.02 -0.28
CA LYS A 27 -7.53 21.35 -0.91
C LYS A 27 -7.79 21.27 -2.41
N LYS A 28 -7.04 20.41 -3.13
CA LYS A 28 -7.16 20.26 -4.60
C LYS A 28 -8.52 19.67 -4.99
N PHE A 29 -8.95 18.60 -4.32
CA PHE A 29 -10.22 17.94 -4.64
C PHE A 29 -11.45 18.76 -4.18
N SER A 30 -11.34 19.55 -3.11
CA SER A 30 -12.38 20.56 -2.79
C SER A 30 -12.52 21.59 -3.91
N PHE A 31 -11.39 22.11 -4.43
CA PHE A 31 -11.40 23.03 -5.57
C PHE A 31 -12.11 22.40 -6.79
N TYR A 32 -11.74 21.19 -7.19
CA TYR A 32 -12.35 20.52 -8.34
C TYR A 32 -13.86 20.32 -8.15
N ARG A 33 -14.29 19.80 -6.99
CA ARG A 33 -15.72 19.60 -6.68
C ARG A 33 -16.52 20.90 -6.77
N HIS A 34 -15.99 22.01 -6.26
CA HIS A 34 -16.67 23.30 -6.31
C HIS A 34 -16.72 23.91 -7.72
N HIS A 35 -15.79 23.55 -8.60
CA HIS A 35 -15.69 24.14 -9.94
C HIS A 35 -16.24 23.25 -11.06
N VAL A 36 -16.80 22.09 -10.73
CA VAL A 36 -17.38 21.16 -11.71
C VAL A 36 -18.48 21.82 -12.57
N ASN A 37 -19.31 22.68 -11.97
CA ASN A 37 -20.40 23.38 -12.65
C ASN A 37 -19.92 24.40 -13.68
N PHE A 38 -18.71 24.95 -13.52
CA PHE A 38 -18.12 25.89 -14.48
C PHE A 38 -17.53 25.18 -15.70
N LYS A 39 -17.43 23.85 -15.63
CA LYS A 39 -16.71 23.04 -16.60
C LYS A 39 -17.68 22.13 -17.34
N SER A 40 -18.56 21.46 -16.63
CA SER A 40 -19.62 20.65 -17.20
C SER A 40 -20.87 21.49 -17.53
N TRP A 41 -21.10 21.81 -18.81
CA TRP A 41 -22.30 22.56 -19.24
C TRP A 41 -23.55 21.66 -19.31
N TRP A 42 -23.38 20.36 -19.58
CA TRP A 42 -24.50 19.45 -19.79
C TRP A 42 -25.12 18.99 -18.46
N VAL A 43 -26.46 19.07 -18.37
CA VAL A 43 -27.25 18.76 -17.17
C VAL A 43 -26.93 17.38 -16.60
N GLY A 44 -26.63 16.39 -17.45
CA GLY A 44 -26.27 15.03 -17.04
C GLY A 44 -24.82 14.85 -16.61
N ASP A 45 -23.90 15.70 -17.08
CA ASP A 45 -22.46 15.55 -16.82
C ASP A 45 -22.09 16.05 -15.41
N ILE A 46 -22.79 17.08 -14.90
CA ILE A 46 -22.56 17.64 -13.56
C ILE A 46 -22.75 16.59 -12.45
N PRO A 47 -23.91 15.91 -12.33
CA PRO A 47 -24.12 14.95 -11.26
C PRO A 47 -23.17 13.75 -11.38
N VAL A 48 -22.88 13.28 -12.60
CA VAL A 48 -21.95 12.16 -12.82
C VAL A 48 -20.52 12.55 -12.41
N SER A 49 -20.06 13.72 -12.82
CA SER A 49 -18.71 14.21 -12.49
C SER A 49 -18.57 14.54 -11.01
N GLY A 50 -19.62 15.09 -10.39
CA GLY A 50 -19.68 15.34 -8.96
C GLY A 50 -19.58 14.04 -8.14
N ALA A 51 -20.29 12.99 -8.55
CA ALA A 51 -20.20 11.67 -7.92
C ALA A 51 -18.78 11.09 -8.06
N LEU A 52 -18.21 11.08 -9.28
CA LEU A 52 -16.84 10.59 -9.51
C LEU A 52 -15.80 11.28 -8.61
N LEU A 53 -15.90 12.60 -8.43
CA LEU A 53 -14.98 13.35 -7.56
C LEU A 53 -15.22 13.12 -6.06
N THR A 54 -16.46 12.81 -5.67
CA THR A 54 -16.82 12.54 -4.27
C THR A 54 -16.35 11.16 -3.86
N ASP A 55 -16.66 10.15 -4.69
CA ASP A 55 -16.41 8.74 -4.42
C ASP A 55 -15.00 8.30 -4.81
N TRP A 56 -14.23 9.19 -5.45
CA TRP A 56 -12.86 9.00 -5.95
C TRP A 56 -11.98 8.19 -4.99
N ASN A 57 -12.13 8.46 -3.71
CA ASN A 57 -11.30 7.89 -2.69
C ASN A 57 -11.61 6.43 -2.40
N ASP A 58 -12.88 6.17 -2.13
CA ASP A 58 -13.39 4.85 -1.82
C ASP A 58 -13.26 3.95 -3.05
N ASP A 59 -13.47 4.51 -4.24
CA ASP A 59 -13.32 3.78 -5.50
C ASP A 59 -11.85 3.46 -5.81
N THR A 60 -10.91 4.33 -5.44
CA THR A 60 -9.46 4.03 -5.59
C THR A 60 -9.12 2.72 -4.88
N MET A 61 -9.61 2.52 -3.66
CA MET A 61 -9.30 1.30 -2.89
C MET A 61 -10.03 0.07 -3.40
N LYS A 62 -11.23 0.21 -3.97
CA LYS A 62 -11.94 -0.90 -4.63
C LYS A 62 -11.20 -1.39 -5.86
N GLU A 63 -10.71 -0.47 -6.68
CA GLU A 63 -10.02 -0.77 -7.94
C GLU A 63 -8.55 -1.17 -7.74
N LEU A 64 -7.96 -0.81 -6.60
CA LEU A 64 -6.62 -1.24 -6.20
C LEU A 64 -6.63 -2.72 -5.78
N HIS A 65 -6.84 -3.62 -6.74
CA HIS A 65 -6.79 -5.07 -6.55
C HIS A 65 -5.35 -5.57 -6.42
N LEU A 66 -4.69 -5.25 -5.32
CA LEU A 66 -3.35 -5.77 -5.03
C LEU A 66 -3.46 -7.00 -4.12
N ALA A 67 -2.82 -8.10 -4.53
CA ALA A 67 -2.52 -9.24 -3.66
C ALA A 67 -1.47 -8.90 -2.57
N ILE A 68 -1.05 -7.63 -2.52
CA ILE A 68 0.08 -7.09 -1.80
C ILE A 68 -0.45 -5.94 -0.92
N PRO A 69 0.06 -5.75 0.32
CA PRO A 69 -0.33 -4.61 1.15
C PRO A 69 -0.19 -3.27 0.41
N ALA A 70 -1.27 -2.48 0.37
CA ALA A 70 -1.31 -1.14 -0.20
C ALA A 70 -0.52 -0.14 0.66
N LYS A 71 0.80 -0.19 0.51
CA LYS A 71 1.77 0.68 1.21
C LYS A 71 2.70 1.30 0.18
N ILE A 72 2.82 2.62 0.20
CA ILE A 72 3.58 3.42 -0.76
C ILE A 72 4.62 4.29 -0.04
N THR A 73 5.79 4.54 -0.65
CA THR A 73 6.76 5.49 -0.09
C THR A 73 6.25 6.92 -0.24
N ARG A 74 6.69 7.84 0.64
CA ARG A 74 6.32 9.27 0.55
C ARG A 74 6.72 9.89 -0.77
N GLU A 75 7.92 9.57 -1.26
CA GLU A 75 8.44 10.07 -2.53
C GLU A 75 7.57 9.64 -3.71
N LYS A 76 7.26 8.34 -3.81
CA LYS A 76 6.41 7.83 -4.89
C LYS A 76 4.98 8.37 -4.79
N LEU A 77 4.45 8.54 -3.59
CA LEU A 77 3.14 9.17 -3.38
C LEU A 77 3.12 10.62 -3.89
N ASP A 78 4.17 11.38 -3.63
CA ASP A 78 4.28 12.77 -4.10
C ASP A 78 4.37 12.86 -5.65
N GLN A 79 5.10 11.92 -6.27
CA GLN A 79 5.17 11.80 -7.73
C GLN A 79 3.78 11.49 -8.34
N VAL A 80 3.09 10.48 -7.79
CA VAL A 80 1.73 10.12 -8.21
C VAL A 80 0.79 11.32 -8.04
N ALA A 81 0.82 11.98 -6.88
CA ALA A 81 -0.05 13.11 -6.59
C ALA A 81 0.18 14.27 -7.55
N THR A 82 1.44 14.60 -7.81
CA THR A 82 1.83 15.65 -8.76
C THR A 82 1.31 15.36 -10.16
N ALA A 83 1.48 14.13 -10.65
CA ALA A 83 0.99 13.72 -11.96
C ALA A 83 -0.54 13.84 -12.06
N VAL A 84 -1.27 13.33 -11.06
CA VAL A 84 -2.74 13.41 -11.02
C VAL A 84 -3.21 14.86 -10.96
N TYR A 85 -2.59 15.71 -10.13
CA TYR A 85 -2.95 17.11 -10.06
C TYR A 85 -2.70 17.84 -11.37
N GLN A 86 -1.61 17.54 -12.07
CA GLN A 86 -1.34 18.12 -13.39
C GLN A 86 -2.40 17.71 -14.42
N MET A 87 -2.76 16.43 -14.48
CA MET A 87 -3.83 15.95 -15.37
C MET A 87 -5.17 16.62 -15.06
N MET A 88 -5.51 16.73 -13.77
CA MET A 88 -6.74 17.40 -13.32
C MET A 88 -6.71 18.89 -13.66
N ASP A 89 -5.61 19.60 -13.37
CA ASP A 89 -5.46 21.01 -13.69
C ASP A 89 -5.56 21.24 -15.21
N GLN A 90 -4.97 20.38 -16.03
CA GLN A 90 -5.08 20.41 -17.50
C GLN A 90 -6.53 20.21 -17.98
N LEU A 91 -7.23 19.22 -17.43
CA LEU A 91 -8.64 18.98 -17.74
C LEU A 91 -9.51 20.21 -17.40
N TYR A 92 -9.22 20.87 -16.28
CA TYR A 92 -9.92 22.09 -15.88
C TYR A 92 -9.49 23.32 -16.68
N GLN A 93 -8.32 23.35 -17.30
CA GLN A 93 -7.91 24.42 -18.23
C GLN A 93 -8.46 24.22 -19.64
N GLY A 94 -8.73 22.98 -20.04
CA GLY A 94 -9.25 22.62 -21.35
C GLY A 94 -10.60 23.26 -21.70
N LYS A 95 -10.85 23.39 -23.00
CA LYS A 95 -12.16 23.75 -23.57
C LYS A 95 -12.94 22.47 -23.83
N MET A 96 -14.24 22.49 -23.54
CA MET A 96 -15.12 21.33 -23.72
C MET A 96 -16.02 21.54 -24.92
N TYR A 97 -16.08 20.53 -25.79
CA TYR A 97 -16.72 20.67 -27.10
C TYR A 97 -17.93 19.74 -27.26
N PHE A 98 -18.15 18.76 -26.38
CA PHE A 98 -19.29 17.81 -26.49
C PHE A 98 -19.72 17.19 -25.14
N PRO A 99 -21.00 16.78 -25.01
CA PRO A 99 -21.51 16.09 -23.83
C PRO A 99 -20.80 14.76 -23.55
N GLY A 100 -20.63 14.43 -22.28
CA GLY A 100 -19.97 13.21 -21.82
C GLY A 100 -18.44 13.26 -21.84
N TYR A 101 -17.84 14.29 -22.46
CA TYR A 101 -16.39 14.42 -22.55
C TYR A 101 -15.73 14.49 -21.16
N PHE A 102 -16.16 15.44 -20.34
CA PHE A 102 -15.55 15.67 -19.03
C PHE A 102 -15.64 14.48 -18.07
N PRO A 103 -16.81 13.85 -17.85
CA PRO A 103 -16.88 12.66 -17.02
C PRO A 103 -16.11 11.47 -17.62
N ASN A 104 -15.90 11.41 -18.94
CA ASN A 104 -15.03 10.41 -19.55
C ASN A 104 -13.55 10.66 -19.24
N GLU A 105 -13.08 11.90 -19.39
CA GLU A 105 -11.71 12.27 -19.04
C GLU A 105 -11.42 12.10 -17.56
N LEU A 106 -12.37 12.45 -16.67
CA LEU A 106 -12.22 12.17 -15.24
C LEU A 106 -12.02 10.67 -14.95
N ARG A 107 -12.77 9.79 -15.63
CA ARG A 107 -12.59 8.34 -15.50
C ARG A 107 -11.23 7.89 -16.03
N ASN A 108 -10.73 8.49 -17.11
CA ASN A 108 -9.40 8.19 -17.64
C ASN A 108 -8.31 8.58 -16.63
N ILE A 109 -8.39 9.78 -16.06
CA ILE A 109 -7.45 10.25 -15.02
C ILE A 109 -7.51 9.33 -13.80
N PHE A 110 -8.71 8.90 -13.39
CA PHE A 110 -8.88 7.98 -12.28
C PHE A 110 -8.22 6.62 -12.54
N ARG A 111 -8.42 6.03 -13.73
CA ARG A 111 -7.77 4.77 -14.12
C ARG A 111 -6.26 4.92 -14.15
N GLU A 112 -5.77 6.03 -14.71
CA GLU A 112 -4.34 6.32 -14.77
C GLU A 112 -3.74 6.46 -13.37
N GLN A 113 -4.43 7.14 -12.45
CA GLN A 113 -4.02 7.19 -11.05
C GLN A 113 -3.88 5.79 -10.44
N VAL A 114 -4.86 4.89 -10.65
CA VAL A 114 -4.79 3.53 -10.12
C VAL A 114 -3.54 2.82 -10.64
N HIS A 115 -3.24 2.95 -11.94
CA HIS A 115 -2.02 2.39 -12.54
C HIS A 115 -0.73 2.98 -11.94
N LEU A 116 -0.67 4.31 -11.79
CA LEU A 116 0.49 4.97 -11.18
C LEU A 116 0.73 4.52 -9.74
N ILE A 117 -0.34 4.35 -8.95
CA ILE A 117 -0.26 3.82 -7.58
C ILE A 117 0.24 2.36 -7.58
N GLN A 118 -0.32 1.51 -8.44
CA GLN A 118 0.09 0.11 -8.55
C GLN A 118 1.58 0.00 -8.91
N ASN A 119 2.01 0.73 -9.94
CA ASN A 119 3.40 0.75 -10.38
C ASN A 119 4.32 1.25 -9.27
N ALA A 120 3.98 2.35 -8.58
CA ALA A 120 4.75 2.86 -7.46
C ALA A 120 4.96 1.84 -6.33
N ILE A 121 3.92 1.07 -5.98
CA ILE A 121 3.97 0.02 -4.95
C ILE A 121 4.85 -1.14 -5.42
N ILE A 122 4.73 -1.55 -6.67
CA ILE A 122 5.49 -2.66 -7.27
C ILE A 122 6.96 -2.28 -7.42
N GLU A 123 7.27 -1.11 -7.98
CA GLU A 123 8.63 -0.58 -8.13
C GLU A 123 9.36 -0.52 -6.79
N SER A 124 8.70 -0.01 -5.74
CA SER A 124 9.32 0.05 -4.40
C SER A 124 9.75 -1.33 -3.88
N ARG A 125 9.05 -2.40 -4.29
CA ARG A 125 9.41 -3.79 -3.94
C ARG A 125 10.53 -4.33 -4.80
N ILE A 126 10.47 -4.08 -6.11
CA ILE A 126 11.51 -4.46 -7.07
C ILE A 126 12.83 -3.79 -6.70
N ASP A 127 12.80 -2.48 -6.38
CA ASP A 127 13.97 -1.71 -5.93
C ASP A 127 14.60 -2.29 -4.66
N CYS A 128 13.78 -2.84 -3.76
CA CYS A 128 14.33 -3.55 -2.61
C CYS A 128 14.97 -4.88 -3.01
N GLN A 129 14.34 -5.64 -3.91
CA GLN A 129 14.88 -6.92 -4.37
C GLN A 129 16.22 -6.76 -5.10
N HIS A 130 16.43 -5.63 -5.76
CA HIS A 130 17.70 -5.26 -6.41
C HIS A 130 18.81 -4.80 -5.48
N ARG A 131 18.57 -4.73 -4.17
CA ARG A 131 19.62 -4.53 -3.16
C ARG A 131 20.15 -5.89 -2.69
N CYS A 132 21.22 -5.88 -1.90
CA CYS A 132 21.73 -7.08 -1.24
C CYS A 132 21.40 -7.03 0.25
N GLY A 133 20.72 -8.06 0.77
CA GLY A 133 20.44 -8.21 2.20
C GLY A 133 19.11 -7.61 2.66
N ILE A 134 18.91 -7.56 3.99
CA ILE A 134 17.69 -6.99 4.56
C ILE A 134 17.71 -5.48 4.44
N PHE A 135 16.65 -4.94 3.87
CA PHE A 135 16.39 -3.51 3.82
C PHE A 135 15.04 -3.20 4.45
N GLN A 136 14.96 -2.04 5.09
CA GLN A 136 13.74 -1.51 5.65
C GLN A 136 13.54 -0.10 5.10
N TYR A 137 12.35 0.17 4.58
CA TYR A 137 12.01 1.48 4.05
C TYR A 137 10.68 1.97 4.62
N GLU A 138 10.58 3.29 4.77
CA GLU A 138 9.41 3.97 5.29
C GLU A 138 8.31 4.03 4.23
N THR A 139 7.08 3.81 4.67
CA THR A 139 5.89 3.77 3.82
C THR A 139 4.72 4.40 4.54
N ILE A 140 3.73 4.83 3.78
CA ILE A 140 2.43 5.23 4.30
C ILE A 140 1.42 4.16 3.90
N SER A 141 0.58 3.76 4.84
CA SER A 141 -0.54 2.86 4.58
C SER A 141 -1.68 3.62 3.90
N CYS A 142 -2.13 3.14 2.75
CA CYS A 142 -3.20 3.78 1.98
C CYS A 142 -4.57 3.72 2.64
N ASN A 143 -4.75 2.87 3.65
CA ASN A 143 -6.03 2.68 4.32
C ASN A 143 -6.32 3.77 5.36
N ASN A 144 -5.29 4.18 6.10
CA ASN A 144 -5.39 5.00 7.30
C ASN A 144 -4.37 6.15 7.34
N CYS A 145 -3.56 6.31 6.29
CA CYS A 145 -2.53 7.34 6.18
C CYS A 145 -1.52 7.37 7.33
N THR A 146 -1.34 6.25 8.03
CA THR A 146 -0.32 6.15 9.09
C THR A 146 1.02 5.76 8.49
N ASP A 147 2.07 6.37 9.02
CA ASP A 147 3.44 5.94 8.74
C ASP A 147 3.62 4.49 9.19
N SER A 148 4.31 3.73 8.35
CA SER A 148 4.61 2.33 8.49
C SER A 148 5.98 2.07 7.89
N HIS A 149 6.44 0.84 8.01
CA HIS A 149 7.64 0.40 7.33
C HIS A 149 7.38 -0.95 6.68
N VAL A 150 8.14 -1.22 5.64
CA VAL A 150 8.20 -2.52 5.00
C VAL A 150 9.64 -3.00 5.08
N THR A 151 9.80 -4.21 5.60
CA THR A 151 11.07 -4.93 5.56
C THR A 151 11.03 -5.90 4.39
N CYS A 152 12.15 -6.03 3.69
CA CYS A 152 12.31 -6.87 2.52
C CYS A 152 13.74 -7.38 2.44
N PHE A 153 13.92 -8.49 1.73
CA PHE A 153 15.23 -9.09 1.49
C PHE A 153 15.58 -8.93 0.01
N GLY A 154 16.74 -8.36 -0.25
CA GLY A 154 17.30 -8.19 -1.58
C GLY A 154 18.29 -9.29 -1.94
N TYR A 155 18.23 -9.74 -3.19
CA TYR A 155 18.96 -10.91 -3.67
C TYR A 155 20.19 -10.54 -4.51
N ASN A 156 20.31 -9.29 -4.92
CA ASN A 156 21.31 -8.83 -5.86
C ASN A 156 22.62 -8.48 -5.16
N CYS A 157 23.40 -9.51 -4.81
CA CYS A 157 24.71 -9.38 -4.17
C CYS A 157 25.85 -9.59 -5.19
N GLU A 158 26.86 -8.72 -5.17
CA GLU A 158 27.96 -8.74 -6.15
C GLU A 158 29.02 -9.81 -5.86
N SER A 159 29.12 -10.27 -4.60
CA SER A 159 30.09 -11.27 -4.18
C SER A 159 29.50 -12.31 -3.24
N SER A 160 30.12 -13.51 -3.22
CA SER A 160 29.75 -14.59 -2.31
C SER A 160 29.90 -14.21 -0.83
N ALA A 161 30.87 -13.35 -0.51
CA ALA A 161 31.05 -12.80 0.83
C ALA A 161 29.87 -11.90 1.23
N GLN A 162 29.43 -11.02 0.32
CA GLN A 162 28.28 -10.14 0.54
C GLN A 162 26.98 -10.95 0.68
N TRP A 163 26.78 -11.98 -0.16
CA TRP A 163 25.67 -12.91 -0.04
C TRP A 163 25.65 -13.64 1.31
N LYS A 164 26.79 -14.19 1.74
CA LYS A 164 26.88 -14.87 3.05
C LYS A 164 26.53 -13.92 4.21
N SER A 165 26.99 -12.68 4.15
CA SER A 165 26.64 -11.65 5.13
C SER A 165 25.14 -11.32 5.12
N ALA A 166 24.54 -11.19 3.93
CA ALA A 166 23.10 -10.97 3.76
C ALA A 166 22.26 -12.11 4.36
N VAL A 167 22.59 -13.37 4.05
CA VAL A 167 21.90 -14.54 4.61
C VAL A 167 22.05 -14.62 6.13
N GLN A 168 23.24 -14.31 6.66
CA GLN A 168 23.45 -14.27 8.10
C GLN A 168 22.61 -13.16 8.77
N GLY A 169 22.49 -12.00 8.12
CA GLY A 169 21.57 -10.93 8.54
C GLY A 169 20.10 -11.40 8.54
N LEU A 170 19.70 -12.14 7.52
CA LEU A 170 18.35 -12.74 7.42
C LEU A 170 18.05 -13.68 8.57
N LEU A 171 18.95 -14.61 8.87
CA LEU A 171 18.80 -15.55 9.97
C LEU A 171 18.71 -14.82 11.32
N ASN A 172 19.55 -13.80 11.53
CA ASN A 172 19.49 -12.98 12.75
C ASN A 172 18.15 -12.25 12.89
N TYR A 173 17.63 -11.68 11.80
CA TYR A 173 16.32 -11.02 11.80
C TYR A 173 15.19 -12.00 12.15
N ILE A 174 15.16 -13.17 11.50
CA ILE A 174 14.15 -14.20 11.74
C ILE A 174 14.22 -14.68 13.21
N ASN A 175 15.41 -14.93 13.73
CA ASN A 175 15.60 -15.35 15.13
C ASN A 175 15.13 -14.28 16.12
N ASN A 176 15.42 -13.01 15.87
CA ASN A 176 14.96 -11.91 16.71
C ASN A 176 13.44 -11.75 16.64
N TRP A 177 12.86 -11.86 15.45
CA TRP A 177 11.42 -11.84 15.25
C TRP A 177 10.73 -13.00 15.99
N HIS A 178 11.26 -14.22 15.88
CA HIS A 178 10.71 -15.39 16.57
C HIS A 178 10.77 -15.25 18.10
N LYS A 179 11.87 -14.70 18.64
CA LYS A 179 11.99 -14.40 20.08
C LYS A 179 10.94 -13.38 20.53
N GLN A 180 10.72 -12.34 19.73
CA GLN A 180 9.69 -11.33 20.01
C GLN A 180 8.27 -11.94 19.96
N ASP A 181 7.94 -12.72 18.93
CA ASP A 181 6.64 -13.42 18.82
C ASP A 181 6.41 -14.36 20.00
N THR A 182 7.42 -15.15 20.38
CA THR A 182 7.34 -16.08 21.51
C THR A 182 7.16 -15.35 22.84
N SER A 183 7.78 -14.17 23.00
CA SER A 183 7.63 -13.34 24.20
C SER A 183 6.26 -12.66 24.32
N MET A 184 5.58 -12.42 23.19
CA MET A 184 4.26 -11.80 23.15
C MET A 184 3.11 -12.81 23.21
N ARG A 185 3.37 -14.12 23.14
CA ARG A 185 2.36 -15.16 23.36
C ARG A 185 2.03 -15.25 24.86
N PRO A 186 0.80 -14.91 25.31
CA PRO A 186 0.43 -15.09 26.71
C PRO A 186 0.43 -16.57 27.04
N ARG A 187 1.20 -16.96 28.04
CA ARG A 187 1.30 -18.34 28.53
C ARG A 187 0.15 -18.67 29.49
N SER A 188 -1.09 -18.36 29.12
CA SER A 188 -2.27 -18.74 29.91
C SER A 188 -3.59 -18.47 29.17
N SER A 189 -4.32 -19.56 28.97
CA SER A 189 -5.74 -19.76 28.66
C SER A 189 -6.72 -18.58 28.71
N ALA A 190 -7.59 -18.58 27.68
CA ALA A 190 -9.00 -18.18 27.70
C ALA A 190 -9.36 -16.69 27.76
N PHE A 191 -8.90 -15.87 26.80
CA PHE A 191 -9.66 -14.74 26.25
C PHE A 191 -9.05 -14.35 24.89
N PHE A 192 -9.71 -14.72 23.80
CA PHE A 192 -9.31 -14.31 22.45
C PHE A 192 -9.62 -12.82 22.26
N TRP A 193 -8.61 -11.96 22.42
CA TRP A 193 -8.63 -10.57 21.94
C TRP A 193 -7.89 -10.51 20.60
N PRO A 194 -8.57 -10.22 19.47
CA PRO A 194 -7.90 -10.10 18.17
C PRO A 194 -7.26 -8.72 18.08
N GLY A 195 -6.00 -8.57 18.52
CA GLY A 195 -5.38 -7.25 18.53
C GLY A 195 -3.87 -7.14 18.51
N THR A 196 -3.08 -8.16 18.86
CA THR A 196 -1.62 -7.99 19.00
C THR A 196 -0.81 -9.19 18.52
N HIS A 197 -1.15 -9.76 17.37
CA HIS A 197 -0.20 -10.60 16.64
C HIS A 197 0.67 -9.70 15.76
N THR A 198 1.98 -9.74 15.95
CA THR A 198 2.93 -9.25 14.95
C THR A 198 2.69 -10.02 13.66
N ALA A 199 2.12 -9.35 12.65
CA ALA A 199 1.87 -9.96 11.36
C ALA A 199 3.18 -10.51 10.79
N THR A 200 3.18 -11.77 10.36
CA THR A 200 4.33 -12.40 9.71
C THR A 200 4.84 -11.48 8.59
N PRO A 201 6.14 -11.12 8.58
CA PRO A 201 6.68 -10.26 7.54
C PRO A 201 6.34 -10.81 6.15
N ALA A 202 5.77 -9.96 5.29
CA ALA A 202 5.22 -10.38 4.00
C ALA A 202 6.24 -11.08 3.08
N PHE A 203 7.53 -10.80 3.25
CA PHE A 203 8.59 -11.49 2.50
C PHE A 203 8.77 -12.95 2.94
N LEU A 204 8.54 -13.30 4.22
CA LEU A 204 8.62 -14.69 4.70
C LEU A 204 7.48 -15.57 4.15
N VAL A 205 6.40 -14.97 3.67
CA VAL A 205 5.27 -15.66 3.01
C VAL A 205 5.50 -15.79 1.50
N SER A 206 6.56 -15.18 0.96
CA SER A 206 6.92 -15.30 -0.45
C SER A 206 7.22 -16.77 -0.82
N PRO A 207 6.79 -17.26 -2.00
CA PRO A 207 7.15 -18.59 -2.48
C PRO A 207 8.66 -18.87 -2.41
N ALA A 208 9.47 -17.83 -2.61
CA ALA A 208 10.93 -17.89 -2.57
C ALA A 208 11.53 -18.17 -1.18
N LEU A 209 10.74 -18.05 -0.12
CA LEU A 209 11.17 -18.22 1.28
C LEU A 209 10.33 -19.26 2.03
N ARG A 210 9.49 -20.04 1.34
CA ARG A 210 8.68 -21.11 1.96
C ARG A 210 9.50 -22.15 2.74
N CYS A 211 10.75 -22.37 2.35
CA CYS A 211 11.68 -23.23 3.09
C CYS A 211 12.12 -22.67 4.46
N LEU A 212 11.92 -21.38 4.73
CA LEU A 212 12.25 -20.71 5.99
C LEU A 212 11.00 -20.55 6.89
N GLU A 213 9.94 -21.31 6.65
CA GLU A 213 8.69 -21.24 7.41
C GLU A 213 8.89 -21.67 8.88
N PRO A 214 8.12 -21.13 9.85
CA PRO A 214 8.35 -21.35 11.29
C PRO A 214 8.55 -22.78 11.81
N PRO A 215 7.89 -23.85 11.30
CA PRO A 215 8.14 -25.20 11.79
C PRO A 215 9.54 -25.73 11.48
N HIS A 216 10.30 -25.08 10.58
CA HIS A 216 11.66 -25.47 10.19
C HIS A 216 12.76 -24.62 10.85
N LEU A 217 12.42 -23.53 11.56
CA LEU A 217 13.38 -22.57 12.10
C LEU A 217 14.19 -23.06 13.31
N ALA A 218 13.74 -24.10 14.01
CA ALA A 218 14.41 -24.56 15.23
C ALA A 218 15.81 -25.17 14.98
N ASN A 219 16.08 -25.67 13.77
CA ASN A 219 17.31 -26.38 13.41
C ASN A 219 18.00 -25.83 12.14
N LEU A 220 17.63 -24.64 11.67
CA LEU A 220 18.03 -24.15 10.35
C LEU A 220 19.49 -23.66 10.37
N THR A 221 20.38 -24.34 9.64
CA THR A 221 21.79 -23.94 9.53
C THR A 221 21.99 -22.88 8.45
N LEU A 222 23.15 -22.21 8.46
CA LEU A 222 23.51 -21.23 7.43
C LEU A 222 23.59 -21.90 6.04
N GLU A 223 24.02 -23.16 5.98
CA GLU A 223 24.04 -23.94 4.75
C GLU A 223 22.62 -24.22 4.23
N ASP A 224 21.69 -24.64 5.10
CA ASP A 224 20.30 -24.93 4.71
C ASP A 224 19.57 -23.68 4.18
N ALA A 225 19.79 -22.53 4.83
CA ALA A 225 19.23 -21.25 4.37
C ALA A 225 19.82 -20.83 3.01
N ALA A 226 21.14 -20.97 2.85
CA ALA A 226 21.82 -20.60 1.61
C ALA A 226 21.46 -21.54 0.45
N GLU A 227 21.23 -22.82 0.72
CA GLU A 227 20.82 -23.80 -0.29
C GLU A 227 19.38 -23.57 -0.77
N CYS A 228 18.46 -23.24 0.13
CA CYS A 228 17.12 -22.85 -0.29
C CYS A 228 17.12 -21.57 -1.14
N LEU A 229 17.88 -20.56 -0.73
CA LEU A 229 17.91 -19.27 -1.42
C LEU A 229 18.62 -19.32 -2.79
N LYS A 230 19.40 -20.37 -3.08
CA LYS A 230 20.06 -20.55 -4.39
C LYS A 230 19.10 -20.87 -5.54
N GLN A 231 17.84 -21.26 -5.25
CA GLN A 231 16.85 -21.58 -6.27
C GLN A 231 16.13 -20.35 -6.85
N HIS A 232 16.47 -19.15 -6.38
CA HIS A 232 15.87 -17.86 -6.74
C HIS A 232 16.95 -16.80 -7.00
#